data_AF-A0A2V6JGA8-F1
#
_entry.id   AF-A0A2V6JGA8-F1
#
_cell.length_a   1.000
_cell.length_b   1.000
_cell.length_c   1.000
_cell.angle_alpha   90.00
_cell.angle_beta   90.00
_cell.angle_gamma   90.00
#
_symmetry.space_group_name_H-M   'P 1'
#
loop_
_entity.id
_entity.type
_entity.pdbx_description
1 polymer ?
#
loop_
_entity_poly.entity_id
_entity_poly.type
_entity_poly.pdbx_seq_one_letter_code
_entity_poly.pdbx_strand_id
1 'polypeptide(L)'
;MTLLLDESPLNGIQRWLWVLSTGGTLLDGFAIFVFGVAMPLIIAEFHFQSDVVGLIAASLMFGAVFGAGLGGVMSDRLGRKPLMLIDMIIVCAGAAASALAKGPTMLFIGQLLVGVGIGIDFPVSSSYVSEVLPKRNRARLMVATIACQALGMLLAAAITLVLLKTVDSMQNWQLFLASEGV
;
A
#
# COMPACT_ATOMS: atom_id res chain seq x y z
N MET A 1 -3.57 -33.76 -5.41
CA MET A 1 -2.51 -32.86 -4.89
C MET A 1 -3.06 -31.79 -3.94
N THR A 2 -4.28 -31.28 -4.16
CA THR A 2 -4.97 -30.30 -3.29
C THR A 2 -5.49 -30.85 -1.94
N LEU A 3 -5.71 -32.17 -1.82
CA LEU A 3 -6.19 -32.78 -0.56
C LEU A 3 -5.08 -33.04 0.48
N LEU A 4 -3.82 -33.24 0.05
CA LEU A 4 -2.69 -33.49 0.97
C LEU A 4 -2.17 -32.20 1.64
N LEU A 5 -2.44 -31.04 1.05
CA LEU A 5 -2.14 -29.73 1.66
C LEU A 5 -3.22 -29.27 2.65
N ASP A 6 -4.45 -29.81 2.56
CA ASP A 6 -5.58 -29.41 3.40
C ASP A 6 -5.51 -30.00 4.82
N GLU A 7 -4.75 -31.10 5.00
CA GLU A 7 -4.60 -31.81 6.28
C GLU A 7 -3.29 -31.51 7.03
N SER A 8 -2.38 -30.70 6.46
CA SER A 8 -1.11 -30.40 7.12
C SER A 8 -1.25 -29.31 8.19
N PRO A 9 -0.65 -29.48 9.38
CA PRO A 9 -0.52 -28.37 10.34
C PRO A 9 0.28 -27.22 9.72
N LEU A 10 0.01 -25.98 10.15
CA LEU A 10 0.71 -24.79 9.68
C LEU A 10 2.22 -24.92 9.93
N ASN A 11 2.97 -25.19 8.87
CA ASN A 11 4.43 -25.25 8.93
C ASN A 11 5.01 -23.84 9.10
N GLY A 12 6.14 -23.72 9.82
CA GLY A 12 6.79 -22.42 10.08
C GLY A 12 7.10 -21.62 8.81
N ILE A 13 7.39 -22.32 7.70
CA ILE A 13 7.62 -21.72 6.38
C ILE A 13 6.35 -21.07 5.82
N GLN A 14 5.17 -21.67 5.99
CA GLN A 14 3.90 -21.07 5.55
C GLN A 14 3.57 -19.80 6.34
N ARG A 15 3.88 -19.78 7.64
CA ARG A 15 3.75 -18.56 8.45
C ARG A 15 4.74 -17.48 8.01
N TRP A 16 5.96 -17.86 7.67
CA TRP A 16 6.97 -16.91 7.19
C TRP A 16 6.57 -16.27 5.86
N LEU A 17 6.07 -17.07 4.91
CA LEU A 17 5.55 -16.57 3.64
C LEU A 17 4.31 -15.68 3.82
N TRP A 18 3.44 -16.00 4.78
CA TRP A 18 2.30 -15.15 5.13
C TRP A 18 2.75 -13.82 5.76
N VAL A 19 3.78 -13.82 6.60
CA VAL A 19 4.35 -12.59 7.19
C VAL A 19 4.93 -11.68 6.11
N LEU A 20 5.66 -12.22 5.13
CA LEU A 20 6.14 -11.43 3.99
C LEU A 20 5.00 -10.74 3.24
N SER A 21 3.97 -11.51 2.88
CA SER A 21 2.81 -11.00 2.16
C SER A 21 2.08 -9.94 2.97
N THR A 22 2.02 -10.13 4.28
CA THR A 22 1.35 -9.20 5.18
C THR A 22 2.17 -7.93 5.42
N GLY A 23 3.50 -8.00 5.27
CA GLY A 23 4.38 -6.84 5.29
C GLY A 23 4.08 -5.84 4.17
N GLY A 24 3.76 -6.32 2.96
CA GLY A 24 3.33 -5.48 1.85
C GLY A 24 2.04 -4.71 2.19
N THR A 25 0.99 -5.43 2.58
CA THR A 25 -0.27 -4.79 3.01
C THR A 25 -0.14 -3.84 4.21
N LEU A 26 0.86 -4.05 5.08
CA LEU A 26 1.14 -3.13 6.19
C LEU A 26 1.70 -1.80 5.65
N LEU A 27 2.65 -1.86 4.71
CA LEU A 27 3.22 -0.70 4.05
C LEU A 27 2.18 0.06 3.21
N ASP A 28 1.27 -0.66 2.55
CA ASP A 28 0.15 -0.04 1.84
C ASP A 28 -0.73 0.77 2.78
N GLY A 29 -1.08 0.20 3.94
CA GLY A 29 -1.84 0.90 4.98
C GLY A 29 -1.09 2.12 5.50
N PHE A 30 0.23 2.03 5.62
CA PHE A 30 1.07 3.16 6.01
C PHE A 30 1.02 4.29 4.97
N ALA A 31 1.23 4.00 3.69
CA ALA A 31 1.21 4.99 2.61
C ALA A 31 -0.15 5.68 2.46
N ILE A 32 -1.25 4.93 2.49
CA ILE A 32 -2.60 5.52 2.40
C ILE A 32 -2.83 6.54 3.53
N PHE A 33 -2.40 6.21 4.75
CA PHE A 33 -2.61 7.09 5.90
C PHE A 33 -1.71 8.32 5.83
N VAL A 34 -0.43 8.15 5.50
CA VAL A 34 0.53 9.25 5.36
C VAL A 34 0.07 10.24 4.30
N PHE A 35 -0.37 9.77 3.13
CA PHE A 35 -0.96 10.62 2.11
C PHE A 35 -2.15 11.43 2.65
N GLY A 36 -3.06 10.79 3.40
CA GLY A 36 -4.20 11.45 4.02
C GLY A 36 -3.82 12.60 4.95
N VAL A 37 -2.71 12.48 5.69
CA VAL A 37 -2.20 13.55 6.57
C VAL A 37 -1.36 14.59 5.81
N ALA A 38 -0.62 14.18 4.79
CA ALA A 38 0.18 15.08 3.96
C ALA A 38 -0.69 16.01 3.10
N MET A 39 -1.86 15.54 2.67
CA MET A 39 -2.76 16.28 1.79
C MET A 39 -3.15 17.69 2.30
N PRO A 40 -3.64 17.89 3.55
CA PRO A 40 -3.91 19.23 4.06
C PRO A 40 -2.67 20.14 4.17
N LEU A 41 -1.48 19.57 4.43
CA LEU A 41 -0.21 20.33 4.45
C LEU A 41 0.18 20.82 3.05
N ILE A 42 0.04 19.95 2.05
CA ILE A 42 0.28 20.28 0.63
C ILE A 42 -0.68 21.39 0.16
N ILE A 43 -1.94 21.33 0.57
CA ILE A 43 -2.94 22.37 0.25
C ILE A 43 -2.52 23.72 0.86
N ALA A 44 -1.99 23.72 2.08
CA ALA A 44 -1.54 24.94 2.74
C ALA A 44 -0.29 25.55 2.08
N GLU A 45 0.63 24.73 1.57
CA GLU A 45 1.86 25.18 0.91
C GLU A 45 1.62 25.71 -0.52
N PHE A 46 0.85 24.98 -1.33
CA PHE A 46 0.64 25.33 -2.75
C PHE A 46 -0.64 26.12 -3.01
N HIS A 47 -1.50 26.32 -2.01
CA HIS A 47 -2.80 26.99 -2.14
C HIS A 47 -3.67 26.42 -3.28
N PHE A 48 -3.74 25.09 -3.39
CA PHE A 48 -4.50 24.45 -4.46
C PHE A 48 -6.01 24.70 -4.35
N GLN A 49 -6.66 24.86 -5.50
CA GLN A 49 -8.12 24.89 -5.61
C GLN A 49 -8.71 23.52 -5.26
N SER A 50 -9.86 23.50 -4.57
CA SER A 50 -10.52 22.25 -4.11
C SER A 50 -10.75 21.22 -5.21
N ASP A 51 -10.96 21.65 -6.45
CA ASP A 51 -11.19 20.77 -7.60
C ASP A 51 -9.94 19.92 -7.92
N VAL A 52 -8.75 20.52 -7.84
CA VAL A 52 -7.46 19.85 -8.11
C VAL A 52 -7.14 18.86 -7.01
N VAL A 53 -7.41 19.25 -5.77
CA VAL A 53 -7.25 18.42 -4.58
C VAL A 53 -8.10 17.15 -4.67
N GLY A 54 -9.38 17.30 -5.06
CA GLY A 54 -10.28 16.18 -5.33
C GLY A 54 -9.77 15.28 -6.44
N LEU A 55 -9.20 15.86 -7.51
CA LEU A 55 -8.64 15.10 -8.63
C LEU A 55 -7.43 14.25 -8.21
N ILE A 56 -6.54 14.79 -7.36
CA ILE A 56 -5.37 14.05 -6.85
C ILE A 56 -5.84 12.90 -5.95
N ALA A 57 -6.79 13.11 -5.04
CA ALA A 57 -7.33 12.02 -4.22
C ALA A 57 -8.06 10.95 -5.06
N ALA A 58 -8.80 11.37 -6.09
CA ALA A 58 -9.44 10.45 -7.02
C ALA A 58 -8.42 9.64 -7.83
N SER A 59 -7.24 10.19 -8.13
CA SER A 59 -6.19 9.49 -8.87
C SER A 59 -5.68 8.25 -8.16
N LEU A 60 -5.58 8.28 -6.82
CA LEU A 60 -5.21 7.13 -6.00
C LEU A 60 -6.25 6.01 -6.13
N MET A 61 -7.53 6.35 -5.97
CA MET A 61 -8.63 5.39 -6.10
C MET A 61 -8.73 4.84 -7.53
N PHE A 62 -8.57 5.70 -8.54
CA PHE A 62 -8.58 5.31 -9.94
C PHE A 62 -7.41 4.35 -10.26
N GLY A 63 -6.22 4.68 -9.77
CA GLY A 63 -5.04 3.81 -9.84
C GLY A 63 -5.31 2.46 -9.18
N ALA A 64 -5.92 2.44 -7.99
CA ALA A 64 -6.25 1.19 -7.29
C ALA A 64 -7.23 0.31 -8.06
N VAL A 65 -8.28 0.89 -8.66
CA VAL A 65 -9.22 0.13 -9.51
C VAL A 65 -8.51 -0.45 -10.73
N PHE A 66 -7.69 0.36 -11.39
CA PHE A 66 -6.95 -0.06 -12.58
C PHE A 66 -5.91 -1.14 -12.24
N GLY A 67 -5.18 -0.94 -11.14
CA GLY A 67 -4.20 -1.87 -10.59
C GLY A 67 -4.83 -3.21 -10.18
N ALA A 68 -6.01 -3.20 -9.55
CA ALA A 68 -6.71 -4.43 -9.18
C ALA A 68 -7.13 -5.26 -10.41
N GLY A 69 -7.60 -4.60 -11.47
CA GLY A 69 -7.93 -5.27 -12.73
C GLY A 69 -6.70 -5.88 -13.40
N LEU A 70 -5.60 -5.12 -13.48
CA LEU A 70 -4.35 -5.60 -14.06
C LEU A 70 -3.68 -6.70 -13.23
N GLY A 71 -3.62 -6.50 -11.91
CA GLY A 71 -3.02 -7.40 -10.94
C GLY A 71 -3.65 -8.77 -10.95
N GLY A 72 -4.98 -8.87 -11.08
CA GLY A 72 -5.67 -10.14 -11.24
C GLY A 72 -5.17 -10.91 -12.47
N VAL A 73 -5.22 -10.30 -13.66
CA VAL A 73 -4.81 -10.95 -14.92
C VAL A 73 -3.31 -11.26 -14.95
N MET A 74 -2.48 -10.36 -14.42
CA MET A 74 -1.04 -10.54 -14.36
C MET A 74 -0.63 -11.60 -13.34
N SER A 75 -1.36 -11.76 -12.23
CA SER A 75 -1.08 -12.79 -11.23
C SER A 75 -1.20 -14.20 -11.80
N ASP A 76 -2.13 -14.41 -12.73
CA ASP A 76 -2.35 -15.69 -13.41
C ASP A 76 -1.26 -15.98 -14.46
N ARG A 77 -0.61 -14.95 -15.01
CA ARG A 77 0.39 -15.10 -16.10
C ARG A 77 1.84 -15.10 -15.63
N LEU A 78 2.21 -14.17 -14.74
CA LEU A 78 3.58 -13.94 -14.29
C LEU A 78 3.91 -14.72 -13.00
N GLY A 79 2.89 -15.20 -12.30
CA GLY A 79 3.01 -15.80 -10.98
C GLY A 79 3.02 -14.76 -9.85
N ARG A 80 2.65 -15.19 -8.65
CA ARG A 80 2.38 -14.28 -7.52
C ARG A 80 3.64 -13.60 -6.97
N LYS A 81 4.70 -14.38 -6.73
CA LYS A 81 5.95 -13.89 -6.13
C LYS A 81 6.60 -12.69 -6.88
N PRO A 82 6.78 -12.72 -8.21
CA PRO A 82 7.33 -11.58 -8.92
C PRO A 82 6.37 -10.39 -8.95
N LEU A 83 5.05 -10.63 -8.94
CA LEU A 83 4.08 -9.54 -8.87
C LEU A 83 4.18 -8.75 -7.57
N MET A 84 4.35 -9.44 -6.43
CA MET A 84 4.55 -8.84 -5.09
C MET A 84 5.86 -8.06 -4.92
N LEU A 85 6.79 -8.17 -5.88
CA LEU A 85 7.98 -7.33 -5.92
C LEU A 85 7.76 -6.14 -6.85
N ILE A 86 7.03 -6.34 -7.95
CA ILE A 86 6.74 -5.31 -8.94
C ILE A 86 5.82 -4.24 -8.34
N ASP A 87 4.77 -4.62 -7.63
CA ASP A 87 3.88 -3.68 -6.94
C ASP A 87 4.63 -2.83 -5.90
N MET A 88 5.47 -3.44 -5.07
CA MET A 88 6.35 -2.76 -4.12
C MET A 88 7.23 -1.72 -4.80
N ILE A 89 7.85 -2.08 -5.93
CA ILE A 89 8.67 -1.14 -6.72
C ILE A 89 7.81 0.02 -7.26
N ILE A 90 6.60 -0.27 -7.73
CA ILE A 90 5.66 0.74 -8.23
C ILE A 90 5.23 1.70 -7.11
N VAL A 91 4.90 1.19 -5.93
CA VAL A 91 4.55 2.00 -4.75
C VAL A 91 5.74 2.87 -4.35
N CYS A 92 6.94 2.30 -4.22
CA CYS A 92 8.15 3.08 -3.88
C CYS A 92 8.45 4.16 -4.92
N ALA A 93 8.31 3.86 -6.21
CA ALA A 93 8.50 4.83 -7.28
C ALA A 93 7.46 5.96 -7.24
N GLY A 94 6.19 5.62 -6.99
CA GLY A 94 5.11 6.58 -6.84
C GLY A 94 5.26 7.48 -5.59
N ALA A 95 5.69 6.90 -4.48
CA ALA A 95 6.02 7.62 -3.25
C ALA A 95 7.20 8.58 -3.46
N ALA A 96 8.28 8.12 -4.08
CA ALA A 96 9.43 8.97 -4.41
C ALA A 96 9.05 10.12 -5.36
N ALA A 97 8.21 9.84 -6.37
CA ALA A 97 7.70 10.86 -7.28
C ALA A 97 6.81 11.88 -6.54
N SER A 98 5.99 11.43 -5.59
CA SER A 98 5.14 12.28 -4.75
C SER A 98 5.98 13.15 -3.81
N ALA A 99 7.03 12.59 -3.19
CA ALA A 99 7.92 13.31 -2.30
C ALA A 99 8.74 14.41 -3.01
N LEU A 100 9.11 14.18 -4.27
CA LEU A 100 9.85 15.13 -5.11
C LEU A 100 8.94 16.08 -5.90
N ALA A 101 7.62 16.01 -5.69
CA ALA A 101 6.68 16.77 -6.49
C ALA A 101 6.84 18.28 -6.30
N LYS A 102 6.90 19.03 -7.40
CA LYS A 102 6.95 20.51 -7.41
C LYS A 102 5.63 21.14 -7.86
N GLY A 103 4.59 20.33 -8.05
CA GLY A 103 3.31 20.78 -8.57
C GLY A 103 2.26 19.67 -8.60
N PRO A 104 1.00 20.03 -8.91
CA PRO A 104 -0.16 19.15 -8.76
C PRO A 104 -0.14 17.98 -9.75
N THR A 105 0.41 18.15 -10.94
CA THR A 105 0.51 17.09 -11.96
C THR A 105 1.45 15.97 -11.52
N MET A 106 2.55 16.30 -10.85
CA MET A 106 3.51 15.30 -10.39
C MET A 106 2.96 14.54 -9.18
N LEU A 107 2.22 15.21 -8.28
CA LEU A 107 1.45 14.55 -7.23
C LEU A 107 0.38 13.63 -7.81
N PHE A 108 -0.37 14.07 -8.82
CA PHE A 108 -1.38 13.24 -9.48
C PHE A 108 -0.76 11.96 -10.07
N ILE A 109 0.37 12.06 -10.78
CA ILE A 109 1.05 10.89 -11.36
C ILE A 109 1.61 9.99 -10.26
N GLY A 110 2.24 10.56 -9.23
CA GLY A 110 2.78 9.81 -8.11
C GLY A 110 1.70 9.02 -7.37
N GLN A 111 0.56 9.65 -7.08
CA GLN A 111 -0.58 9.00 -6.41
C GLN A 111 -1.29 7.98 -7.28
N LEU A 112 -1.37 8.21 -8.59
CA LEU A 112 -1.86 7.20 -9.52
C LEU A 112 -0.97 5.95 -9.51
N LEU A 113 0.36 6.11 -9.48
CA LEU A 113 1.30 5.00 -9.39
C LEU A 113 1.18 4.26 -8.05
N VAL A 114 1.16 4.98 -6.92
CA VAL A 114 0.94 4.37 -5.59
C VAL A 114 -0.38 3.59 -5.58
N GLY A 115 -1.44 4.18 -6.12
CA GLY A 115 -2.75 3.54 -6.26
C GLY A 115 -2.67 2.25 -7.07
N VAL A 116 -2.00 2.26 -8.22
CA VAL A 116 -1.81 1.06 -9.05
C VAL A 116 -1.08 -0.05 -8.28
N GLY A 117 -0.01 0.28 -7.56
CA GLY A 117 0.74 -0.70 -6.76
C GLY A 117 -0.12 -1.34 -5.68
N ILE A 118 -0.79 -0.52 -4.86
CA ILE A 118 -1.73 -0.98 -3.82
C ILE A 118 -2.86 -1.82 -4.44
N GLY A 119 -3.39 -1.38 -5.58
CA GLY A 119 -4.45 -2.09 -6.30
C GLY A 119 -4.02 -3.49 -6.74
N ILE A 120 -2.76 -3.67 -7.14
CA ILE A 120 -2.20 -4.96 -7.55
C ILE A 120 -2.02 -5.89 -6.34
N ASP A 121 -1.61 -5.37 -5.17
CA ASP A 121 -1.34 -6.22 -4.00
C ASP A 121 -2.61 -6.92 -3.47
N PHE A 122 -3.78 -6.25 -3.49
CA PHE A 122 -5.04 -6.86 -3.02
C PHE A 122 -5.42 -8.22 -3.67
N PRO A 123 -5.53 -8.34 -5.00
CA PRO A 123 -5.83 -9.62 -5.66
C PRO A 123 -4.66 -10.61 -5.56
N VAL A 124 -3.41 -10.13 -5.55
CA VAL A 124 -2.22 -11.00 -5.47
C VAL A 124 -2.09 -11.62 -4.09
N SER A 125 -2.17 -10.81 -3.03
CA SER A 125 -2.12 -11.23 -1.63
C SER A 125 -3.26 -12.19 -1.31
N SER A 126 -4.50 -11.86 -1.68
CA SER A 126 -5.64 -12.77 -1.45
C SER A 126 -5.52 -14.11 -2.18
N SER A 127 -4.99 -14.10 -3.41
CA SER A 127 -4.72 -15.33 -4.18
C SER A 127 -3.54 -16.11 -3.62
N TYR A 128 -2.48 -15.44 -3.16
CA TYR A 128 -1.29 -16.07 -2.58
C TYR A 128 -1.63 -16.78 -1.26
N VAL A 129 -2.32 -16.08 -0.37
CA VAL A 129 -2.87 -16.62 0.88
C VAL A 129 -3.80 -17.80 0.62
N SER A 130 -4.54 -17.79 -0.49
CA SER A 130 -5.43 -18.91 -0.87
C SER A 130 -4.72 -20.19 -1.28
N GLU A 131 -3.53 -20.09 -1.85
CA GLU A 131 -2.77 -21.26 -2.32
C GLU A 131 -1.83 -21.83 -1.27
N VAL A 132 -1.28 -20.98 -0.40
CA VAL A 132 -0.25 -21.39 0.56
C VAL A 132 -0.88 -21.94 1.85
N LEU A 133 -2.13 -21.60 2.16
CA LEU A 133 -2.74 -21.89 3.45
C LEU A 133 -3.86 -22.94 3.41
N PRO A 134 -3.92 -23.82 4.42
CA PRO A 134 -4.99 -24.82 4.54
C PRO A 134 -6.35 -24.15 4.78
N LYS A 135 -7.43 -24.70 4.21
CA LYS A 135 -8.77 -24.07 4.19
C LYS A 135 -9.28 -23.71 5.58
N ARG A 136 -8.95 -24.50 6.60
CA ARG A 136 -9.40 -24.33 7.99
C ARG A 136 -8.97 -22.99 8.60
N ASN A 137 -7.80 -22.47 8.24
CA ASN A 137 -7.24 -21.25 8.83
C ASN A 137 -7.19 -20.06 7.85
N ARG A 138 -7.52 -20.29 6.58
CA ARG A 138 -7.44 -19.29 5.50
C ARG A 138 -8.21 -18.01 5.82
N ALA A 139 -9.46 -18.11 6.27
CA ALA A 139 -10.28 -16.94 6.63
C ALA A 139 -9.67 -16.11 7.76
N ARG A 140 -9.17 -16.78 8.81
CA ARG A 140 -8.54 -16.11 9.97
C ARG A 140 -7.26 -15.37 9.58
N LEU A 141 -6.47 -15.95 8.67
CA LEU A 141 -5.22 -15.35 8.20
C LEU A 141 -5.45 -14.21 7.21
N MET A 142 -6.47 -14.28 6.34
CA MET A 142 -6.89 -13.14 5.52
C MET A 142 -7.33 -11.96 6.39
N VAL A 143 -8.12 -12.21 7.43
CA VAL A 143 -8.52 -11.17 8.40
C VAL A 143 -7.30 -10.60 9.13
N ALA A 144 -6.33 -11.44 9.49
CA ALA A 144 -5.10 -10.97 10.13
C ALA A 144 -4.23 -10.11 9.20
N THR A 145 -4.24 -10.35 7.88
CA THR A 145 -3.55 -9.49 6.89
C THR A 145 -4.18 -8.10 6.84
N ILE A 146 -5.52 -8.03 6.78
CA ILE A 146 -6.24 -6.74 6.86
C ILE A 146 -6.01 -6.05 8.22
N ALA A 147 -5.94 -6.82 9.31
CA ALA A 147 -5.59 -6.26 10.61
C ALA A 147 -4.19 -5.65 10.62
N CYS A 148 -3.22 -6.23 9.88
CA CYS A 148 -1.89 -5.65 9.74
C CYS A 148 -1.88 -4.38 8.89
N GLN A 149 -2.74 -4.27 7.88
CA GLN A 149 -2.96 -3.01 7.17
C GLN A 149 -3.46 -1.92 8.13
N ALA A 150 -4.42 -2.25 8.99
CA ALA A 150 -4.91 -1.32 10.02
C ALA A 150 -3.81 -0.96 11.05
N LEU A 151 -2.94 -1.91 11.41
CA LEU A 151 -1.77 -1.64 12.23
C LEU A 151 -0.78 -0.71 11.52
N GLY A 152 -0.57 -0.86 10.21
CA GLY A 152 0.23 0.04 9.39
C GLY A 152 -0.30 1.48 9.43
N MET A 153 -1.61 1.67 9.31
CA MET A 153 -2.26 2.97 9.47
C MET A 153 -2.05 3.55 10.89
N LEU A 154 -2.13 2.73 11.94
CA LEU A 154 -1.87 3.17 13.31
C LEU A 154 -0.40 3.57 13.53
N LEU A 155 0.54 2.82 12.95
CA LEU A 155 1.97 3.14 12.99
C LEU A 155 2.25 4.45 12.22
N ALA A 156 1.64 4.63 11.05
CA ALA A 156 1.67 5.88 10.30
C ALA A 156 1.15 7.04 11.14
N ALA A 157 0.01 6.87 11.83
CA ALA A 157 -0.54 7.88 12.72
C ALA A 157 0.42 8.24 13.86
N ALA A 158 1.02 7.23 14.51
CA ALA A 158 1.97 7.44 15.60
C ALA A 158 3.23 8.18 15.12
N ILE A 159 3.83 7.73 14.01
CA ILE A 159 5.02 8.34 13.41
C ILE A 159 4.73 9.77 12.96
N THR A 160 3.58 9.98 12.31
CA THR A 160 3.15 11.31 11.85
C THR A 160 2.92 12.25 13.03
N LEU A 161 2.30 11.79 14.13
CA LEU A 161 2.13 12.60 15.35
C LEU A 161 3.45 12.96 16.01
N VAL A 162 4.42 12.05 16.01
CA VAL A 162 5.77 12.34 16.54
C VAL A 162 6.47 13.37 15.67
N LEU A 163 6.43 13.20 14.34
CA LEU A 163 6.99 14.15 13.38
C LEU A 163 6.33 15.53 13.47
N LEU A 164 5.01 15.59 13.61
CA LEU A 164 4.27 16.86 13.76
C LEU A 164 4.65 17.60 15.05
N LYS A 165 5.09 16.89 16.10
CA LYS A 165 5.54 17.48 17.37
C LYS A 165 7.01 17.89 17.37
N THR A 166 7.85 17.27 16.54
CA THR A 166 9.30 17.55 16.48
C THR A 166 9.68 18.54 15.39
N VAL A 167 8.83 18.69 14.38
CA VAL A 167 9.07 19.52 13.21
C VAL A 167 8.06 20.67 13.17
N ASP A 168 8.48 21.84 13.63
CA ASP A 168 7.65 23.07 13.74
C ASP A 168 7.38 23.79 12.39
N SER A 169 7.68 23.15 11.25
CA SER A 169 7.59 23.81 9.93
C SER A 169 6.59 23.14 9.00
N MET A 170 5.58 23.92 8.60
CA MET A 170 4.56 23.64 7.58
C MET A 170 5.14 23.11 6.24
N GLN A 171 6.43 23.36 5.99
CA GLN A 171 7.15 23.05 4.75
C GLN A 171 7.67 21.61 4.61
N ASN A 172 7.59 20.79 5.67
CA ASN A 172 8.22 19.46 5.67
C ASN A 172 7.30 18.31 5.21
N TRP A 173 6.29 18.60 4.39
CA TRP A 173 5.38 17.59 3.85
C TRP A 173 6.09 16.51 3.01
N GLN A 174 7.24 16.85 2.43
CA GLN A 174 8.12 15.92 1.71
C GLN A 174 8.72 14.84 2.61
N LEU A 175 8.99 15.13 3.89
CA LEU A 175 9.49 14.16 4.86
C LEU A 175 8.43 13.14 5.26
N PHE A 176 7.15 13.54 5.29
CA PHE A 176 6.05 12.60 5.48
C PHE A 176 5.97 11.63 4.30
N LEU A 177 5.96 12.12 3.06
CA LEU A 177 5.94 11.25 1.88
C LEU A 177 7.22 10.41 1.72
N ALA A 178 8.38 10.92 2.11
CA ALA A 178 9.63 10.15 2.12
C ALA A 178 9.59 9.00 3.15
N SER A 179 8.81 9.12 4.22
CA SER A 179 8.62 8.03 5.19
C SER A 179 7.84 6.84 4.61
N GLU A 180 7.11 7.01 3.50
CA GLU A 180 6.42 5.91 2.80
C GLU A 180 7.39 4.93 2.12
N GLY A 181 8.64 5.34 1.90
CA GLY A 181 9.67 4.55 1.23
C GLY A 181 10.64 3.80 2.16
N VAL A 182 10.42 3.82 3.48
CA VAL A 182 11.24 3.13 4.51
C VAL A 182 10.51 1.88 4.99
#